data_AF-A0A6A3BTZ3-F1
#
_entry.id   AF-A0A6A3BTZ3-F1
#
_cell.length_a   1.000
_cell.length_b   1.000
_cell.length_c   1.000
_cell.angle_alpha   90.00
_cell.angle_beta   90.00
_cell.angle_gamma   90.00
#
_symmetry.space_group_name_H-M   'P 1'
#
loop_
_entity.id
_entity.type
_entity.pdbx_description
1 polymer ?
#
loop_
_entity_poly.entity_id
_entity_poly.type
_entity_poly.pdbx_seq_one_letter_code
_entity_poly.pdbx_strand_id
1 'polypeptide(L)'
;MPSNSKVAILFKELLRDSVSNVFFTPSTLPCFEEMYIVLQRTKALIEDCSNGSKMLMLMQISHLANSFHELTLELSTVLDIFPVEEFDLSQDVEELVVLLQKQCSKSKPWVDLIDDSLMRDVLALLDLVKEDIVPDHLKLKQIFEDLGLIVDSSCREEISSLQQEIQNQIADKSNSEIVSLSKEGFYAEAISSAISSA
;
A
#
# COMPACT_ATOMS: atom_id res chain seq x y z
N MET A 1 -8.74 -2.32 -19.21
CA MET A 1 -8.88 -3.70 -18.71
C MET A 1 -10.06 -3.74 -17.76
N PRO A 2 -11.10 -4.58 -17.96
CA PRO A 2 -12.04 -4.83 -16.89
C PRO A 2 -11.40 -5.91 -16.00
N SER A 3 -10.77 -5.49 -14.92
CA SER A 3 -10.27 -6.41 -13.91
C SER A 3 -11.48 -7.10 -13.28
N ASN A 4 -11.60 -8.42 -13.48
CA ASN A 4 -12.58 -9.29 -12.83
C ASN A 4 -12.31 -9.37 -11.31
N SER A 5 -12.42 -8.24 -10.62
CA SER A 5 -12.31 -8.19 -9.17
C SER A 5 -13.52 -8.93 -8.58
N LYS A 6 -13.26 -9.96 -7.78
CA LYS A 6 -14.29 -10.74 -7.08
C LYS A 6 -15.20 -9.84 -6.24
N VAL A 7 -14.62 -8.81 -5.61
CA VAL A 7 -15.37 -7.79 -4.86
C VAL A 7 -16.31 -7.01 -5.79
N ALA A 8 -15.87 -6.67 -7.00
CA ALA A 8 -16.73 -5.98 -7.97
C ALA A 8 -17.90 -6.83 -8.47
N ILE A 9 -17.73 -8.17 -8.56
CA ILE A 9 -18.82 -9.09 -8.90
C ILE A 9 -19.89 -9.09 -7.81
N LEU A 10 -19.49 -9.17 -6.53
CA LEU A 10 -20.42 -9.06 -5.39
C LEU A 10 -21.23 -7.76 -5.44
N PHE A 11 -20.56 -6.61 -5.56
CA PHE A 11 -21.26 -5.31 -5.63
C PHE A 11 -22.19 -5.19 -6.83
N LYS A 12 -21.82 -5.76 -7.97
CA LYS A 12 -22.67 -5.76 -9.17
C LYS A 12 -23.96 -6.53 -8.94
N GLU A 13 -23.91 -7.67 -8.25
CA GLU A 13 -25.10 -8.46 -7.93
C GLU A 13 -25.97 -7.73 -6.90
N LEU A 14 -25.37 -7.14 -5.86
CA LEU A 14 -26.10 -6.33 -4.87
C LEU A 14 -26.84 -5.14 -5.49
N LEU A 15 -26.24 -4.49 -6.50
CA LEU A 15 -26.89 -3.37 -7.21
C LEU A 15 -28.03 -3.82 -8.12
N ARG A 16 -27.99 -5.06 -8.63
CA ARG A 16 -29.00 -5.61 -9.54
C ARG A 16 -30.34 -5.84 -8.84
N ASP A 17 -30.32 -6.16 -7.54
CA ASP A 17 -31.50 -6.55 -6.77
C ASP A 17 -32.08 -5.46 -5.84
N SER A 18 -31.54 -4.24 -5.92
CA SER A 18 -31.99 -3.08 -5.11
C SER A 18 -33.44 -2.63 -5.35
N VAL A 19 -34.21 -3.34 -6.18
CA VAL A 19 -35.61 -3.03 -6.56
C VAL A 19 -36.62 -3.89 -5.79
N SER A 20 -36.18 -4.93 -5.09
CA SER A 20 -37.05 -5.84 -4.31
C SER A 20 -37.13 -5.37 -2.84
N ASN A 21 -38.27 -5.60 -2.16
CA ASN A 21 -38.51 -5.26 -0.74
C ASN A 21 -37.55 -6.03 0.19
N VAL A 22 -36.27 -5.64 0.25
CA VAL A 22 -35.29 -6.22 1.17
C VAL A 22 -35.57 -5.70 2.58
N PHE A 23 -35.92 -6.62 3.49
CA PHE A 23 -36.01 -6.32 4.91
C PHE A 23 -34.61 -6.35 5.51
N PHE A 24 -33.96 -5.20 5.57
CA PHE A 24 -32.64 -5.08 6.18
C PHE A 24 -32.72 -5.33 7.69
N THR A 25 -31.84 -6.19 8.21
CA THR A 25 -31.63 -6.26 9.65
C THR A 25 -30.90 -5.01 10.14
N PRO A 26 -30.96 -4.69 11.45
CA PRO A 26 -30.22 -3.59 12.03
C PRO A 26 -28.69 -3.67 11.83
N SER A 27 -28.14 -4.85 11.51
CA SER A 27 -26.71 -5.08 11.26
C SER A 27 -26.27 -4.75 9.83
N THR A 28 -27.19 -4.58 8.89
CA THR A 28 -26.84 -4.49 7.46
C THR A 28 -26.23 -3.15 7.08
N LEU A 29 -26.79 -2.05 7.58
CA LEU A 29 -26.22 -0.73 7.34
C LEU A 29 -24.82 -0.59 7.95
N PRO A 30 -24.58 -0.92 9.24
CA PRO A 30 -23.24 -0.91 9.82
C PRO A 30 -22.24 -1.78 9.04
N CYS A 31 -22.65 -2.96 8.57
CA CYS A 31 -21.78 -3.82 7.76
C CYS A 31 -21.29 -3.13 6.48
N PHE A 32 -22.18 -2.44 5.75
CA PHE A 32 -21.79 -1.68 4.56
C PHE A 32 -20.97 -0.44 4.88
N GLU A 33 -21.24 0.24 5.99
CA GLU A 33 -20.43 1.38 6.44
C GLU A 33 -18.99 0.94 6.72
N GLU A 34 -18.80 -0.15 7.47
CA GLU A 34 -17.48 -0.73 7.73
C GLU A 34 -16.80 -1.19 6.43
N MET A 35 -17.54 -1.85 5.54
CA MET A 35 -17.01 -2.26 4.23
C MET A 35 -16.53 -1.05 3.42
N TYR A 36 -17.31 0.02 3.38
CA TYR A 36 -16.96 1.25 2.70
C TYR A 36 -15.69 1.88 3.31
N ILE A 37 -15.58 1.92 4.64
CA ILE A 37 -14.40 2.45 5.34
C ILE A 37 -13.14 1.66 4.95
N VAL A 38 -13.19 0.33 5.00
CA VAL A 38 -12.04 -0.52 4.62
C VAL A 38 -11.64 -0.29 3.16
N LEU A 39 -12.61 -0.19 2.25
CA LEU A 39 -12.35 0.08 0.83
C LEU A 39 -11.77 1.48 0.59
N GLN A 40 -12.23 2.49 1.32
CA GLN A 40 -11.66 3.84 1.24
C GLN A 40 -10.23 3.89 1.76
N ARG A 41 -9.93 3.23 2.88
CA ARG A 41 -8.56 3.13 3.40
C ARG A 41 -7.64 2.37 2.44
N THR A 42 -8.14 1.30 1.82
CA THR A 42 -7.42 0.57 0.77
C THR A 42 -7.14 1.45 -0.43
N LYS A 43 -8.14 2.22 -0.88
CA LYS A 43 -7.98 3.16 -1.98
C LYS A 43 -6.93 4.23 -1.64
N ALA A 44 -7.02 4.85 -0.47
CA ALA A 44 -6.06 5.85 -0.02
C ALA A 44 -4.63 5.29 -0.01
N LEU A 45 -4.44 4.09 0.55
CA LEU A 45 -3.13 3.44 0.56
C LEU A 45 -2.58 3.20 -0.87
N ILE A 46 -3.42 2.80 -1.82
CA ILE A 46 -3.02 2.63 -3.23
C ILE A 46 -2.65 3.98 -3.87
N GLU A 47 -3.42 5.03 -3.60
CA GLU A 47 -3.17 6.38 -4.10
C GLU A 47 -1.85 6.93 -3.53
N ASP A 48 -1.56 6.71 -2.24
CA ASP A 48 -0.31 7.10 -1.61
C ASP A 48 0.89 6.40 -2.28
N CYS A 49 0.77 5.10 -2.58
CA CYS A 49 1.79 4.36 -3.32
C CYS A 49 2.00 4.88 -4.75
N SER A 50 0.91 5.31 -5.40
CA SER A 50 0.95 5.74 -6.80
C SER A 50 1.50 7.15 -6.99
N ASN A 51 1.33 8.00 -5.97
CA ASN A 51 1.75 9.41 -6.01
C ASN A 51 3.08 9.67 -5.27
N GLY A 52 3.55 8.70 -4.47
CA GLY A 52 4.76 8.82 -3.67
C GLY A 52 6.07 8.62 -4.43
N SER A 53 7.18 8.86 -3.73
CA SER A 53 8.52 8.50 -4.20
C SER A 53 8.67 6.98 -4.29
N LYS A 54 9.21 6.49 -5.42
CA LYS A 54 9.47 5.06 -5.61
C LYS A 54 10.55 4.55 -4.68
N MET A 55 11.59 5.36 -4.46
CA MET A 55 12.69 5.03 -3.57
C MET A 55 12.20 4.93 -2.13
N LEU A 56 11.40 5.88 -1.65
CA LEU A 56 10.79 5.82 -0.33
C LEU A 56 9.88 4.60 -0.17
N MET A 57 9.02 4.34 -1.16
CA MET A 57 8.12 3.19 -1.13
C MET A 57 8.90 1.87 -1.04
N LEU A 58 10.00 1.75 -1.79
CA LEU A 58 10.92 0.61 -1.70
C LEU A 58 11.53 0.48 -0.30
N MET A 59 11.95 1.59 0.31
CA MET A 59 12.48 1.62 1.68
C MET A 59 11.45 1.20 2.73
N GLN A 60 10.16 1.39 2.44
CA GLN A 60 9.04 1.08 3.33
C GLN A 60 8.29 -0.20 2.93
N ILE A 61 8.79 -0.98 1.98
CA ILE A 61 8.01 -2.04 1.33
C ILE A 61 7.45 -3.10 2.29
N SER A 62 8.20 -3.44 3.34
CA SER A 62 7.73 -4.36 4.38
C SER A 62 6.61 -3.75 5.24
N HIS A 63 6.68 -2.46 5.55
CA HIS A 63 5.62 -1.76 6.26
C HIS A 63 4.36 -1.71 5.40
N LEU A 64 4.50 -1.33 4.13
CA LEU A 64 3.40 -1.26 3.19
C LEU A 64 2.71 -2.62 2.99
N ALA A 65 3.48 -3.70 2.87
CA ALA A 65 2.96 -5.06 2.80
C ALA A 65 2.14 -5.44 4.04
N ASN A 66 2.56 -5.00 5.23
CA ASN A 66 1.80 -5.19 6.46
C ASN A 66 0.52 -4.34 6.47
N SER A 67 0.56 -3.08 6.05
CA SER A 67 -0.64 -2.23 5.98
C SER A 67 -1.70 -2.79 5.03
N PHE A 68 -1.30 -3.30 3.86
CA PHE A 68 -2.23 -4.00 2.96
C PHE A 68 -2.79 -5.30 3.57
N HIS A 69 -1.97 -6.03 4.32
CA HIS A 69 -2.40 -7.23 5.02
C HIS A 69 -3.42 -6.91 6.13
N GLU A 70 -3.19 -5.87 6.92
CA GLU A 70 -4.12 -5.40 7.95
C GLU A 70 -5.48 -5.04 7.34
N LEU A 71 -5.50 -4.25 6.26
CA LEU A 71 -6.74 -3.93 5.53
C LEU A 71 -7.41 -5.18 4.95
N THR A 72 -6.63 -6.18 4.54
CA THR A 72 -7.17 -7.47 4.08
C THR A 72 -7.84 -8.25 5.21
N LEU A 73 -7.29 -8.22 6.42
CA LEU A 73 -7.90 -8.84 7.61
C LEU A 73 -9.14 -8.07 8.08
N GLU A 74 -9.12 -6.74 8.03
CA GLU A 74 -10.31 -5.93 8.27
C GLU A 74 -11.43 -6.28 7.27
N LEU A 75 -11.11 -6.39 5.98
CA LEU A 75 -12.06 -6.83 4.96
C LEU A 75 -12.59 -8.25 5.26
N SER A 76 -11.73 -9.17 5.70
CA SER A 76 -12.16 -10.51 6.13
C SER A 76 -13.18 -10.45 7.26
N THR A 77 -12.99 -9.55 8.21
CA THR A 77 -13.85 -9.38 9.39
C THR A 77 -15.22 -8.84 8.98
N VAL A 78 -15.23 -7.84 8.08
CA VAL A 78 -16.48 -7.29 7.54
C VAL A 78 -17.23 -8.34 6.72
N LEU A 79 -16.53 -9.12 5.90
CA LEU A 79 -17.14 -10.19 5.11
C LEU A 79 -17.71 -11.30 6.01
N ASP A 80 -17.11 -11.60 7.15
CA ASP A 80 -17.60 -12.62 8.10
C ASP A 80 -18.98 -12.28 8.69
N ILE A 81 -19.24 -10.99 8.90
CA ILE A 81 -20.53 -10.47 9.39
C ILE A 81 -21.49 -10.04 8.26
N PHE A 82 -21.11 -10.24 7.00
CA PHE A 82 -21.91 -9.81 5.86
C PHE A 82 -23.21 -10.63 5.79
N PRO A 83 -24.40 -9.99 5.78
CA PRO A 83 -25.66 -10.70 5.89
C PRO A 83 -26.11 -11.27 4.53
N VAL A 84 -25.40 -12.30 4.05
CA VAL A 84 -25.66 -12.97 2.76
C VAL A 84 -27.13 -13.34 2.59
N GLU A 85 -27.75 -13.88 3.65
CA GLU A 85 -29.14 -14.36 3.65
C GLU A 85 -30.18 -13.25 3.46
N GLU A 86 -29.81 -11.98 3.62
CA GLU A 86 -30.72 -10.83 3.41
C GLU A 86 -30.80 -10.39 1.95
N PHE A 87 -29.93 -10.91 1.09
CA PHE A 87 -29.87 -10.57 -0.32
C PHE A 87 -30.22 -11.80 -1.16
N ASP A 88 -30.97 -11.60 -2.25
CA ASP A 88 -31.26 -12.67 -3.23
C ASP A 88 -30.05 -12.87 -4.17
N LEU A 89 -28.91 -13.23 -3.58
CA LEU A 89 -27.68 -13.47 -4.33
C LEU A 89 -27.77 -14.78 -5.10
N SER A 90 -27.22 -14.81 -6.31
CA SER A 90 -27.01 -16.07 -7.00
C SER A 90 -26.03 -16.96 -6.21
N GLN A 91 -26.23 -18.28 -6.28
CA GLN A 91 -25.37 -19.27 -5.62
C GLN A 91 -23.87 -19.03 -5.89
N ASP A 92 -23.52 -18.67 -7.13
CA ASP A 92 -22.15 -18.35 -7.53
C ASP A 92 -21.56 -17.18 -6.71
N VAL A 93 -22.37 -16.18 -6.38
CA VAL A 93 -21.96 -15.00 -5.60
C VAL A 93 -21.90 -15.30 -4.11
N GLU A 94 -22.80 -16.14 -3.59
CA GLU A 94 -22.67 -16.64 -2.21
C GLU A 94 -21.37 -17.42 -2.01
N GLU A 95 -21.06 -18.34 -2.94
CA GLU A 95 -19.80 -19.08 -2.94
C GLU A 95 -18.59 -18.13 -3.08
N LEU A 96 -18.74 -17.03 -3.82
CA LEU A 96 -17.73 -16.00 -3.96
C LEU A 96 -17.45 -15.26 -2.65
N VAL A 97 -18.48 -14.94 -1.86
CA VAL A 97 -18.32 -14.33 -0.52
C VAL A 97 -17.53 -15.25 0.39
N VAL A 98 -17.91 -16.53 0.45
CA VAL A 98 -17.19 -17.55 1.24
C VAL A 98 -15.74 -17.71 0.76
N LEU A 99 -15.50 -17.65 -0.55
CA LEU A 99 -14.16 -17.69 -1.10
C LEU A 99 -13.34 -16.45 -0.70
N LEU A 100 -13.92 -15.26 -0.78
CA LEU A 100 -13.27 -14.01 -0.38
C LEU A 100 -12.89 -14.03 1.10
N GLN A 101 -13.81 -14.43 1.99
CA GLN A 101 -13.53 -14.61 3.42
C GLN A 101 -12.33 -15.55 3.64
N LYS A 102 -12.31 -16.72 2.98
CA LYS A 102 -11.22 -17.70 3.10
C LYS A 102 -9.89 -17.19 2.56
N GLN A 103 -9.91 -16.39 1.48
CA GLN A 103 -8.70 -15.81 0.90
C GLN A 103 -8.13 -14.69 1.76
N CYS A 104 -9.00 -13.81 2.27
CA CYS A 104 -8.60 -12.70 3.13
C CYS A 104 -8.04 -13.21 4.47
N SER A 105 -8.74 -14.12 5.15
CA SER A 105 -8.32 -14.69 6.45
C SER A 105 -7.00 -15.48 6.39
N LYS A 106 -6.68 -16.09 5.24
CA LYS A 106 -5.43 -16.84 5.03
C LYS A 106 -4.32 -16.02 4.38
N SER A 107 -4.59 -14.75 4.07
CA SER A 107 -3.59 -13.86 3.51
C SER A 107 -2.42 -13.71 4.48
N LYS A 108 -1.26 -13.38 3.94
CA LYS A 108 -0.06 -13.08 4.71
C LYS A 108 0.56 -11.82 4.13
N PRO A 109 1.26 -11.01 4.93
CA PRO A 109 2.07 -9.94 4.37
C PRO A 109 3.12 -10.58 3.45
N TRP A 110 3.27 -9.99 2.27
CA TRP A 110 4.15 -10.52 1.24
C TRP A 110 4.92 -9.38 0.59
N VAL A 111 6.22 -9.58 0.46
CA VAL A 111 7.16 -8.69 -0.22
C VAL A 111 7.80 -9.50 -1.33
N ASP A 112 7.88 -8.94 -2.53
CA ASP A 112 8.55 -9.59 -3.65
C ASP A 112 10.06 -9.70 -3.38
N LEU A 113 10.66 -10.84 -3.75
CA LEU A 113 12.10 -11.07 -3.54
C LEU A 113 12.97 -10.11 -4.36
N ILE A 114 12.48 -9.66 -5.52
CA ILE A 114 13.15 -8.69 -6.38
C ILE A 114 13.18 -7.34 -5.67
N ASP A 115 12.04 -6.89 -5.14
CA ASP A 115 11.97 -5.61 -4.43
C ASP A 115 12.78 -5.64 -3.14
N ASP A 116 12.73 -6.75 -2.39
CA ASP A 116 13.56 -6.94 -1.19
C ASP A 116 15.07 -6.94 -1.51
N SER A 117 15.47 -7.49 -2.66
CA SER A 117 16.85 -7.39 -3.14
C SER A 117 17.23 -5.98 -3.56
N LEU A 118 16.35 -5.30 -4.30
CA LEU A 118 16.57 -3.93 -4.76
C LEU A 118 16.68 -2.96 -3.58
N MET A 119 15.86 -3.13 -2.54
CA MET A 119 15.93 -2.37 -1.30
C MET A 119 17.32 -2.51 -0.63
N ARG A 120 17.86 -3.73 -0.57
CA ARG A 120 19.22 -3.95 -0.04
C ARG A 120 20.30 -3.29 -0.89
N ASP A 121 20.16 -3.35 -2.21
CA ASP A 121 21.10 -2.72 -3.14
C ASP A 121 21.10 -1.19 -2.99
N VAL A 122 19.92 -0.59 -2.86
CA VAL A 122 19.77 0.85 -2.58
C VAL A 122 20.41 1.21 -1.24
N LEU A 123 20.21 0.40 -0.20
CA LEU A 123 20.84 0.63 1.10
C LEU A 123 22.36 0.58 1.06
N ALA A 124 22.92 -0.44 0.41
CA ALA A 124 24.36 -0.54 0.23
C ALA A 124 24.92 0.67 -0.53
N LEU A 125 24.17 1.18 -1.52
CA LEU A 125 24.57 2.37 -2.25
C LEU A 125 24.55 3.64 -1.38
N LEU A 126 23.52 3.82 -0.55
CA LEU A 126 23.44 4.93 0.40
C LEU A 126 24.58 4.89 1.43
N ASP A 127 24.95 3.70 1.90
CA ASP A 127 26.08 3.53 2.81
C ASP A 127 27.41 3.95 2.15
N LEU A 128 27.61 3.64 0.86
CA LEU A 128 28.80 4.11 0.13
C LEU A 128 28.86 5.63 0.01
N VAL A 129 27.71 6.25 -0.34
CA VAL A 129 27.62 7.71 -0.47
C VAL A 129 27.90 8.40 0.85
N LYS A 130 27.42 7.84 1.97
CA LYS A 130 27.67 8.37 3.31
C LYS A 130 29.15 8.36 3.71
N GLU A 131 29.91 7.39 3.22
CA GLU A 131 31.36 7.28 3.45
C GLU A 131 32.19 8.04 2.39
N ASP A 132 31.56 8.91 1.60
CA ASP A 132 32.17 9.66 0.49
C ASP A 132 32.84 8.75 -0.58
N ILE A 133 32.37 7.50 -0.69
CA ILE A 133 32.87 6.53 -1.67
C ILE A 133 32.04 6.65 -2.95
N VAL A 134 32.71 6.89 -4.08
CA VAL A 134 32.07 6.93 -5.40
C VAL A 134 31.51 5.54 -5.74
N PRO A 135 30.17 5.39 -5.91
CA PRO A 135 29.57 4.11 -6.26
C PRO A 135 29.96 3.66 -7.68
N ASP A 136 29.97 2.35 -7.92
CA ASP A 136 30.13 1.82 -9.27
C ASP A 136 28.99 2.29 -10.17
N HIS A 137 29.34 2.95 -11.27
CA HIS A 137 28.38 3.50 -12.22
C HIS A 137 27.48 2.42 -12.83
N LEU A 138 27.99 1.20 -13.07
CA LEU A 138 27.17 0.13 -13.63
C LEU A 138 26.10 -0.32 -12.64
N LYS A 139 26.46 -0.50 -11.36
CA LYS A 139 25.51 -0.83 -10.30
C LYS A 139 24.48 0.28 -10.06
N LEU A 140 24.91 1.55 -10.05
CA LEU A 140 24.02 2.70 -9.94
C LEU A 140 23.00 2.72 -11.08
N LYS A 141 23.46 2.53 -12.32
CA LYS A 141 22.59 2.49 -13.49
C LYS A 141 21.55 1.36 -13.38
N GLN A 142 21.97 0.17 -12.95
CA GLN A 142 21.06 -0.97 -12.78
C GLN A 142 19.96 -0.66 -11.74
N ILE A 143 20.31 -0.10 -10.59
CA ILE A 143 19.34 0.29 -9.55
C ILE A 143 18.31 1.28 -10.10
N PHE A 144 18.76 2.26 -10.89
CA PHE A 144 17.86 3.24 -11.50
C PHE A 144 16.95 2.60 -12.55
N GLU A 145 17.45 1.64 -13.32
CA GLU A 145 16.63 0.87 -14.26
C GLU A 145 15.57 0.03 -13.53
N ASP A 146 15.95 -0.64 -12.44
CA ASP A 146 15.05 -1.46 -11.62
C ASP A 146 13.98 -0.62 -10.91
N LEU A 147 14.30 0.62 -10.50
CA LEU A 147 13.33 1.61 -10.00
C LEU A 147 12.49 2.27 -11.12
N GLY A 148 12.81 2.02 -12.39
CA GLY A 148 12.17 2.68 -13.53
C GLY A 148 12.45 4.19 -13.59
N LEU A 149 13.64 4.61 -13.18
CA LEU A 149 14.18 5.99 -13.21
C LEU A 149 15.14 6.18 -14.39
N ILE A 150 14.74 5.68 -15.56
CA ILE A 150 15.60 5.54 -16.74
C ILE A 150 15.78 6.88 -17.48
N VAL A 151 14.79 7.77 -17.37
CA VAL A 151 14.78 9.05 -18.08
C VAL A 151 15.07 10.18 -17.10
N ASP A 152 15.82 11.17 -17.54
CA ASP A 152 16.21 12.35 -16.78
C ASP A 152 15.02 13.11 -16.14
N SER A 153 13.85 13.12 -16.79
CA SER A 153 12.61 13.65 -16.18
C SER A 153 12.14 12.84 -14.98
N SER A 154 12.12 11.51 -15.08
CA SER A 154 11.70 10.62 -13.98
C SER A 154 12.63 10.71 -12.77
N CYS A 155 13.93 10.92 -13.00
CA CYS A 155 14.90 11.16 -11.93
C CYS A 155 14.63 12.49 -11.21
N ARG A 156 14.37 13.57 -11.95
CA ARG A 156 14.02 14.87 -11.34
C ARG A 156 12.70 14.83 -10.57
N GLU A 157 11.69 14.16 -11.13
CA GLU A 157 10.40 13.96 -10.46
C GLU A 157 10.60 13.20 -9.15
N GLU A 158 11.38 12.12 -9.17
CA GLU A 158 11.70 11.35 -7.97
C GLU A 158 12.43 12.19 -6.90
N ILE A 159 13.41 13.01 -7.29
CA ILE A 159 14.10 13.92 -6.37
C ILE A 159 13.10 14.91 -5.75
N SER A 160 12.22 15.49 -6.56
CA SER A 160 11.18 16.42 -6.06
C SER A 160 10.23 15.74 -5.09
N SER A 161 9.80 14.52 -5.38
CA SER A 161 8.94 13.72 -4.49
C SER A 161 9.62 13.41 -3.17
N LEU A 162 10.90 13.01 -3.20
CA LEU A 162 11.70 12.75 -2.00
C LEU A 162 11.86 14.02 -1.14
N GLN A 163 12.13 15.16 -1.76
CA GLN A 163 12.25 16.44 -1.04
C GLN A 163 10.94 16.84 -0.38
N GLN A 164 9.81 16.67 -1.07
CA GLN A 164 8.49 16.94 -0.51
C GLN A 164 8.19 16.04 0.68
N GLU A 165 8.49 14.75 0.57
CA GLU A 165 8.30 13.79 1.66
C GLU A 165 9.10 14.17 2.91
N ILE A 166 10.39 14.47 2.74
CA ILE A 166 11.25 14.89 3.85
C ILE A 166 10.66 16.12 4.55
N GLN A 167 10.18 17.10 3.78
CA GLN A 167 9.56 18.29 4.33
C GLN A 167 8.26 17.98 5.10
N ASN A 168 7.45 17.06 4.60
CA ASN A 168 6.24 16.59 5.31
C ASN A 168 6.61 15.92 6.63
N GLN A 169 7.59 15.01 6.63
CA GLN A 169 8.04 14.33 7.85
C GLN A 169 8.62 15.29 8.89
N ILE A 170 9.37 16.30 8.48
CA ILE A 170 9.87 17.34 9.39
C ILE A 170 8.71 18.13 10.00
N ALA A 171 7.70 18.49 9.19
CA ALA A 171 6.52 19.20 9.68
C ALA A 171 5.73 18.34 10.69
N ASP A 172 5.53 17.06 10.40
CA ASP A 172 4.83 16.14 11.31
C ASP A 172 5.60 15.87 12.60
N LYS A 173 6.93 15.78 12.53
CA LYS A 173 7.82 15.65 13.71
C LYS A 173 7.85 16.92 14.55
N SER A 174 7.73 18.10 13.94
CA SER A 174 7.60 19.36 14.68
C SER A 174 6.24 19.50 15.40
N ASN A 175 5.23 18.76 14.94
CA ASN A 175 3.91 18.66 15.57
C ASN A 175 3.81 17.49 16.57
N SER A 176 4.74 16.53 16.52
CA SER A 176 4.80 15.37 17.41
C SER A 176 6.20 15.21 18.00
N GLU A 177 6.43 15.76 19.20
CA GLU A 177 7.67 15.59 19.97
C GLU A 177 7.94 14.12 20.39
N ILE A 178 7.19 13.14 19.89
CA ILE A 178 7.33 11.72 20.21
C ILE A 178 7.05 10.86 18.96
N VAL A 179 8.00 10.80 18.02
CA VAL A 179 8.23 9.57 17.25
C VAL A 179 9.70 9.21 17.41
N SER A 180 10.00 8.71 18.59
CA SER A 180 11.20 7.95 18.86
C SER A 180 11.10 6.58 18.17
N LEU A 181 12.10 6.27 17.35
CA LEU A 181 12.49 4.90 16.98
C LEU A 181 11.55 4.12 16.03
N SER A 182 11.04 4.72 14.96
CA SER A 182 10.65 3.92 13.78
C SER A 182 11.82 3.84 12.79
N LYS A 183 11.95 2.70 12.09
CA LYS A 183 12.96 2.52 11.02
C LYS A 183 12.85 3.59 9.93
N GLU A 184 11.68 4.21 9.76
CA GLU A 184 11.46 5.32 8.83
C GLU A 184 12.29 6.55 9.19
N GLY A 185 12.47 6.84 10.49
CA GLY A 185 13.34 7.92 10.95
C GLY A 185 14.80 7.69 10.58
N PHE A 186 15.27 6.43 10.62
CA PHE A 186 16.64 6.08 10.21
C PHE A 186 16.85 6.22 8.70
N TYR A 187 15.86 5.89 7.86
CA TYR A 187 15.99 6.03 6.41
C TYR A 187 15.87 7.48 5.97
N ALA A 188 14.96 8.26 6.55
CA ALA A 188 14.86 9.69 6.29
C ALA A 188 16.15 10.43 6.71
N GLU A 189 16.75 10.04 7.83
CA GLU A 189 18.02 10.60 8.32
C GLU A 189 19.21 10.17 7.44
N ALA A 190 19.23 8.91 6.97
CA ALA A 190 20.25 8.44 6.02
C ALA A 190 20.16 9.16 4.67
N ILE A 191 18.96 9.34 4.12
CA ILE A 191 18.72 10.06 2.86
C ILE A 191 19.08 11.55 3.02
N SER A 192 18.66 12.19 4.12
CA SER A 192 18.99 13.59 4.41
C SER A 192 20.50 13.80 4.58
N SER A 193 21.19 12.87 5.25
CA SER A 193 22.65 12.89 5.42
C SER A 193 23.39 12.74 4.09
N ALA A 194 22.97 11.81 3.23
CA ALA A 194 23.61 11.54 1.93
C ALA A 194 23.44 12.69 0.93
N ILE A 195 22.36 13.46 1.03
CA ILE A 195 22.11 14.63 0.18
C ILE A 195 22.84 15.88 0.70
N SER A 196 23.00 16.02 2.02
CA SER A 196 23.70 17.17 2.61
C SER A 196 25.23 17.14 2.45
N SER A 197 25.79 15.96 2.13
CA SER A 197 27.22 15.75 1.86
C SER A 197 27.60 15.85 0.37
N ALA A 198 26.63 15.99 -0.53
CA ALA A 198 26.82 16.18 -1.98
C ALA A 198 26.74 17.66 -2.39
#